data_AF-A0A0F9JQP7-F1
#
_entry.id   AF-A0A0F9JQP7-F1
#
_cell.length_a   1.000
_cell.length_b   1.000
_cell.length_c   1.000
_cell.angle_alpha   90.00
_cell.angle_beta   90.00
_cell.angle_gamma   90.00
#
_symmetry.space_group_name_H-M   'P 1'
#
loop_
_entity.id
_entity.type
_entity.pdbx_description
1 polymer ?
#
loop_
_entity_poly.entity_id
_entity_poly.type
_entity_poly.pdbx_seq_one_letter_code
_entity_poly.pdbx_strand_id
1 'polypeptide(L)'
;MTETTITDAQVPEVLDALDRWIRQRSGLDPNDYFQPGLARPGEVVAFHTEQRTIAKQRKTAMDALAEAWSLEPSGDALMYAFGNDRLQWDGEKLNYVAGQYFCTEYRPAAERILTAYCGEAKRLRTKRKGGPFYSVSEIKALNEANGQYWFSPDTRRFFASRYGETIYGGWFFVSSEKACFNDHTRVYTVRQADAYGSITTGDQFPTRARAIAAAKYAAEALTEATG
;
A
#
# COMPACT_ATOMS: atom_id res chain seq x y z
N MET A 1 -18.73 -11.69 11.93
CA MET A 1 -17.28 -11.95 11.79
C MET A 1 -16.60 -10.84 12.55
N THR A 2 -15.89 -11.16 13.63
CA THR A 2 -15.07 -10.19 14.35
C THR A 2 -13.95 -9.74 13.42
N GLU A 3 -13.80 -8.43 13.20
CA GLU A 3 -12.65 -7.88 12.50
C GLU A 3 -11.41 -8.16 13.35
N THR A 4 -10.61 -9.15 12.96
CA THR A 4 -9.33 -9.43 13.62
C THR A 4 -8.38 -8.28 13.30
N THR A 5 -8.10 -7.42 14.28
CA THR A 5 -7.06 -6.38 14.17
C THR A 5 -5.69 -6.98 14.50
N ILE A 6 -4.69 -6.75 13.65
CA ILE A 6 -3.30 -7.13 13.92
C ILE A 6 -2.57 -5.90 14.48
N THR A 7 -1.99 -6.02 15.67
CA THR A 7 -1.18 -4.98 16.30
C THR A 7 0.31 -5.10 15.93
N ASP A 8 1.09 -4.02 16.08
CA ASP A 8 2.55 -4.06 15.85
C ASP A 8 3.25 -5.13 16.70
N ALA A 9 2.75 -5.39 17.92
CA ALA A 9 3.26 -6.40 18.83
C ALA A 9 3.06 -7.84 18.32
N GLN A 10 2.05 -8.07 17.47
CA GLN A 10 1.75 -9.37 16.88
C GLN A 10 2.50 -9.63 15.57
N VAL A 11 3.15 -8.61 14.98
CA VAL A 11 3.89 -8.77 13.73
C VAL A 11 4.93 -9.89 13.79
N PRO A 12 5.79 -10.01 14.84
CA PRO A 12 6.76 -11.10 14.91
C PRO A 12 6.11 -12.49 14.89
N GLU A 13 4.99 -12.66 15.59
CA GLU A 13 4.24 -13.92 15.63
C GLU A 13 3.70 -14.30 14.25
N VAL A 14 3.14 -13.32 13.53
CA VAL A 14 2.64 -13.53 12.16
C VAL A 14 3.79 -13.88 11.21
N LEU A 15 4.93 -13.22 11.32
CA LEU A 15 6.11 -13.52 10.50
C LEU A 15 6.68 -14.92 10.80
N ASP A 16 6.69 -15.34 12.07
CA ASP A 16 7.05 -16.72 12.45
C ASP A 16 6.05 -17.75 11.93
N ALA A 17 4.76 -17.43 11.89
CA ALA A 17 3.76 -18.28 11.26
C ALA A 17 4.01 -18.40 9.74
N LEU A 18 4.34 -17.31 9.06
CA LEU A 18 4.70 -17.30 7.64
C LEU A 18 6.01 -18.08 7.37
N ASP A 19 7.03 -17.99 8.23
CA ASP A 19 8.25 -18.80 8.12
C ASP A 19 7.92 -20.31 8.16
N ARG A 20 7.15 -20.73 9.17
CA ARG A 20 6.69 -22.12 9.29
C ARG A 20 5.89 -22.55 8.06
N TRP A 21 4.99 -21.69 7.59
CA TRP A 21 4.18 -21.93 6.39
C TRP A 21 5.02 -22.09 5.12
N ILE A 22 6.08 -21.32 4.93
CA ILE A 22 6.96 -21.42 3.76
C ILE A 22 7.81 -22.69 3.82
N ARG A 23 8.30 -23.04 5.02
CA ARG A 23 9.20 -24.19 5.25
C ARG A 23 8.50 -25.54 5.22
N GLN A 24 7.17 -25.60 5.37
CA GLN A 24 6.45 -26.87 5.28
C GLN A 24 6.70 -27.56 3.93
N ARG A 25 6.58 -28.90 3.92
CA ARG A 25 6.67 -29.71 2.71
C ARG A 25 5.48 -29.38 1.80
N SER A 26 5.69 -29.42 0.49
CA SER A 26 4.62 -29.10 -0.47
C SER A 26 3.47 -30.11 -0.43
N GLY A 27 3.71 -31.33 0.03
CA GLY A 27 2.72 -32.40 -0.06
C GLY A 27 2.52 -32.91 -1.50
N LEU A 28 3.38 -32.51 -2.44
CA LEU A 28 3.35 -33.00 -3.82
C LEU A 28 3.69 -34.50 -3.83
N ASP A 29 2.72 -35.35 -4.14
CA ASP A 29 2.90 -36.80 -4.21
C ASP A 29 3.21 -37.23 -5.67
N PRO A 30 4.32 -37.93 -5.92
CA PRO A 30 4.56 -38.62 -7.18
C PRO A 30 3.35 -39.41 -7.73
N ASN A 31 2.55 -40.03 -6.86
CA ASN A 31 1.41 -40.85 -7.25
C ASN A 31 0.26 -40.05 -7.85
N ASP A 32 0.18 -38.74 -7.59
CA ASP A 32 -0.76 -37.83 -8.27
C ASP A 32 -0.42 -37.64 -9.76
N TYR A 33 0.83 -37.94 -10.14
CA TYR A 33 1.35 -37.82 -11.50
C TYR A 33 1.52 -39.19 -12.15
N PHE A 34 1.87 -40.22 -11.38
CA PHE A 34 2.21 -41.55 -11.88
C PHE A 34 1.13 -42.55 -11.51
N GLN A 35 0.06 -42.63 -12.30
CA GLN A 35 -0.93 -43.70 -12.12
C GLN A 35 -0.38 -45.01 -12.71
N PRO A 36 -0.23 -46.08 -11.90
CA PRO A 36 0.25 -47.36 -12.40
C PRO A 36 -0.64 -47.89 -13.53
N GLY A 37 -0.05 -48.15 -14.70
CA GLY A 37 -0.77 -48.64 -15.88
C GLY A 37 -1.43 -47.57 -16.76
N LEU A 38 -1.37 -46.29 -16.37
CA LEU A 38 -1.92 -45.16 -17.13
C LEU A 38 -0.90 -44.04 -17.40
N ALA A 39 0.37 -44.26 -17.03
CA ALA A 39 1.41 -43.23 -17.11
C ALA A 39 1.58 -42.71 -18.54
N ARG A 40 1.27 -41.43 -18.76
CA ARG A 40 1.40 -40.77 -20.05
C ARG A 40 2.84 -40.29 -20.25
N PRO A 41 3.36 -40.30 -21.49
CA PRO A 41 4.64 -39.69 -21.79
C PRO A 41 4.71 -38.24 -21.29
N GLY A 42 5.71 -37.93 -20.46
CA GLY A 42 5.96 -36.57 -19.96
C GLY A 42 5.51 -36.29 -18.52
N GLU A 43 4.77 -37.18 -17.85
CA GLU A 43 4.32 -36.97 -16.47
C GLU A 43 5.50 -36.85 -15.48
N VAL A 44 6.57 -37.63 -15.69
CA VAL A 44 7.79 -37.55 -14.86
C VAL A 44 8.47 -36.19 -15.02
N VAL A 45 8.49 -35.68 -16.25
CA VAL A 45 9.05 -34.36 -16.55
C VAL A 45 8.19 -33.25 -15.94
N ALA A 46 6.86 -33.39 -15.97
CA ALA A 46 5.92 -32.45 -15.35
C ALA A 46 6.15 -32.37 -13.83
N PHE A 47 6.17 -33.52 -13.15
CA PHE A 47 6.44 -33.61 -11.70
C PHE A 47 7.76 -32.95 -11.31
N HIS A 48 8.86 -33.28 -12.00
CA HIS A 48 10.16 -32.66 -11.70
C HIS A 48 10.22 -31.17 -12.03
N THR A 49 9.48 -30.72 -13.04
CA THR A 49 9.38 -29.29 -13.36
C THR A 49 8.63 -28.55 -12.25
N GLU A 50 7.54 -29.12 -11.77
CA GLU A 50 6.76 -28.57 -10.68
C GLU A 50 7.53 -28.53 -9.36
N GLN A 51 8.26 -29.60 -9.01
CA GLN A 51 9.16 -29.59 -7.86
C GLN A 51 10.21 -28.48 -7.93
N ARG A 52 10.80 -28.24 -9.11
CA ARG A 52 11.77 -27.15 -9.31
C ARG A 52 11.12 -25.78 -9.15
N THR A 53 9.92 -25.59 -9.69
CA THR A 53 9.14 -24.36 -9.50
C THR A 53 8.84 -24.12 -8.02
N ILE A 54 8.38 -25.14 -7.31
CA ILE A 54 8.10 -25.11 -5.87
C ILE A 54 9.36 -24.75 -5.04
N ALA A 55 10.53 -25.26 -5.44
CA ALA A 55 11.80 -24.92 -4.81
C ALA A 55 12.20 -23.46 -5.07
N LYS A 56 11.98 -22.95 -6.29
CA LYS A 56 12.23 -21.54 -6.64
C LYS A 56 11.31 -20.60 -5.85
N GLN A 57 10.01 -20.92 -5.77
CA GLN A 57 9.03 -20.16 -4.99
C GLN A 57 9.42 -20.10 -3.50
N ARG A 58 9.98 -21.19 -2.95
CA ARG A 58 10.52 -21.17 -1.58
C ARG A 58 11.61 -20.11 -1.44
N LYS A 59 12.56 -20.06 -2.37
CA LYS A 59 13.63 -19.06 -2.31
C LYS A 59 13.06 -17.65 -2.33
N THR A 60 12.17 -17.34 -3.27
CA THR A 60 11.60 -15.98 -3.38
C THR A 60 10.79 -15.59 -2.13
N ALA A 61 9.98 -16.51 -1.59
CA ALA A 61 9.23 -16.26 -0.36
C ALA A 61 10.15 -16.04 0.86
N MET A 62 11.26 -16.79 0.95
CA MET A 62 12.26 -16.60 2.01
C MET A 62 13.00 -15.27 1.86
N ASP A 63 13.34 -14.85 0.63
CA ASP A 63 13.98 -13.57 0.34
C ASP A 63 13.04 -12.41 0.78
N ALA A 64 11.74 -12.50 0.46
CA ALA A 64 10.73 -11.53 0.91
C ALA A 64 10.51 -11.53 2.43
N LEU A 65 10.58 -12.70 3.08
CA LEU A 65 10.48 -12.82 4.54
C LEU A 65 11.67 -12.18 5.23
N ALA A 66 12.89 -12.38 4.71
CA ALA A 66 14.09 -11.75 5.24
C ALA A 66 14.01 -10.22 5.14
N GLU A 67 13.47 -9.70 4.04
CA GLU A 67 13.18 -8.28 3.90
C GLU A 67 12.14 -7.80 4.93
N ALA A 68 11.05 -8.53 5.12
CA ALA A 68 10.02 -8.19 6.10
C ALA A 68 10.59 -8.05 7.53
N TRP A 69 11.47 -8.97 7.92
CA TRP A 69 12.19 -8.92 9.21
C TRP A 69 13.16 -7.75 9.36
N SER A 70 13.61 -7.15 8.25
CA SER A 70 14.49 -5.98 8.28
C SER A 70 13.73 -4.64 8.47
N LEU A 71 12.41 -4.67 8.37
CA LEU A 71 11.55 -3.50 8.51
C LEU A 71 11.10 -3.33 9.98
N GLU A 72 10.72 -2.10 10.33
CA GLU A 72 10.02 -1.87 11.59
C GLU A 72 8.65 -2.57 11.55
N PRO A 73 8.23 -3.23 12.65
CA PRO A 73 6.93 -3.89 12.73
C PRO A 73 5.76 -2.94 12.41
N SER A 74 4.83 -3.39 11.56
CA SER A 74 3.60 -2.65 11.27
C SER A 74 2.38 -3.58 11.14
N GLY A 75 1.49 -3.54 12.12
CA GLY A 75 0.22 -4.28 12.12
C GLY A 75 -0.71 -3.82 10.99
N ASP A 76 -0.78 -2.50 10.75
CA ASP A 76 -1.55 -1.91 9.64
C ASP A 76 -1.10 -2.44 8.27
N ALA A 77 0.22 -2.57 8.05
CA ALA A 77 0.74 -3.11 6.79
C ALA A 77 0.39 -4.59 6.62
N LEU A 78 0.37 -5.38 7.70
CA LEU A 78 -0.07 -6.78 7.64
C LEU A 78 -1.56 -6.87 7.36
N MET A 79 -2.39 -6.06 8.01
CA MET A 79 -3.83 -5.99 7.75
C MET A 79 -4.11 -5.69 6.28
N TYR A 80 -3.40 -4.72 5.71
CA TYR A 80 -3.47 -4.41 4.29
C TYR A 80 -3.07 -5.60 3.42
N ALA A 81 -1.94 -6.25 3.74
CA ALA A 81 -1.44 -7.38 2.97
C ALA A 81 -2.43 -8.57 2.93
N PHE A 82 -3.10 -8.86 4.04
CA PHE A 82 -4.10 -9.93 4.11
C PHE A 82 -5.45 -9.60 3.49
N GLY A 83 -5.78 -8.32 3.27
CA GLY A 83 -7.12 -7.85 2.93
C GLY A 83 -7.75 -8.42 1.65
N ASN A 84 -6.96 -9.01 0.74
CA ASN A 84 -7.45 -9.57 -0.52
C ASN A 84 -6.74 -10.86 -0.99
N ASP A 85 -5.97 -11.54 -0.13
CA ASP A 85 -5.33 -12.82 -0.50
C ASP A 85 -6.14 -14.04 -0.02
N ARG A 86 -5.82 -15.21 -0.58
CA ARG A 86 -6.38 -16.50 -0.16
C ARG A 86 -5.78 -16.98 1.16
N LEU A 87 -4.57 -16.51 1.49
CA LEU A 87 -3.96 -16.73 2.79
C LEU A 87 -4.43 -15.64 3.74
N GLN A 88 -4.94 -16.02 4.91
CA GLN A 88 -5.51 -15.12 5.90
C GLN A 88 -4.94 -15.43 7.29
N TRP A 89 -4.94 -14.42 8.17
CA TRP A 89 -4.63 -14.57 9.59
C TRP A 89 -5.92 -14.51 10.41
N ASP A 90 -6.20 -15.53 11.22
CA ASP A 90 -7.42 -15.57 12.05
C ASP A 90 -7.23 -15.00 13.46
N GLY A 91 -6.00 -14.63 13.82
CA GLY A 91 -5.61 -14.20 15.17
C GLY A 91 -4.66 -15.17 15.86
N GLU A 92 -4.58 -16.41 15.40
CA GLU A 92 -3.76 -17.47 15.99
C GLU A 92 -2.95 -18.25 14.95
N LYS A 93 -3.52 -18.44 13.75
CA LYS A 93 -2.90 -19.22 12.67
C LYS A 93 -3.23 -18.66 11.30
N LEU A 94 -2.42 -19.13 10.35
CA LEU A 94 -2.68 -18.92 8.93
C LEU A 94 -3.75 -19.90 8.44
N ASN A 95 -4.75 -19.37 7.75
CA ASN A 95 -5.78 -20.14 7.08
C ASN A 95 -5.72 -19.87 5.57
N TYR A 96 -5.81 -20.93 4.76
CA TYR A 96 -5.80 -20.81 3.31
C TYR A 96 -7.16 -21.19 2.74
N VAL A 97 -7.83 -20.23 2.09
CA VAL A 97 -9.09 -20.48 1.42
C VAL A 97 -8.82 -21.36 0.19
N ALA A 98 -9.40 -22.57 0.21
CA ALA A 98 -9.10 -23.65 -0.71
C ALA A 98 -9.04 -23.20 -2.19
N GLY A 99 -7.90 -23.50 -2.83
CA GLY A 99 -7.68 -23.38 -4.26
C GLY A 99 -7.56 -24.75 -4.93
N GLN A 100 -7.39 -24.79 -6.25
CA GLN A 100 -7.37 -26.03 -7.03
C GLN A 100 -6.18 -26.94 -6.69
N TYR A 101 -5.04 -26.40 -6.22
CA TYR A 101 -3.84 -27.18 -5.86
C TYR A 101 -3.04 -26.50 -4.73
N PHE A 102 -3.32 -26.85 -3.48
CA PHE A 102 -2.60 -26.31 -2.31
C PHE A 102 -1.08 -26.49 -2.43
N CYS A 103 -0.62 -27.65 -2.91
CA CYS A 103 0.79 -28.04 -2.97
C CYS A 103 1.68 -27.07 -3.77
N THR A 104 1.08 -26.27 -4.65
CA THR A 104 1.79 -25.36 -5.56
C THR A 104 1.44 -23.89 -5.30
N GLU A 105 0.36 -23.61 -4.58
CA GLU A 105 -0.13 -22.25 -4.33
C GLU A 105 0.30 -21.68 -2.97
N TYR A 106 0.61 -22.52 -1.97
CA TYR A 106 0.84 -22.06 -0.59
C TYR A 106 2.04 -21.12 -0.41
N ARG A 107 3.17 -21.36 -1.11
CA ARG A 107 4.35 -20.49 -1.06
C ARG A 107 4.15 -19.19 -1.83
N PRO A 108 3.63 -19.21 -3.08
CA PRO A 108 3.24 -17.98 -3.76
C PRO A 108 2.28 -17.11 -2.95
N ALA A 109 1.36 -17.71 -2.20
CA ALA A 109 0.46 -16.95 -1.34
C ALA A 109 1.21 -16.22 -0.23
N ALA A 110 2.10 -16.90 0.48
CA ALA A 110 2.94 -16.26 1.50
C ALA A 110 3.86 -15.17 0.91
N GLU A 111 4.45 -15.41 -0.27
CA GLU A 111 5.27 -14.41 -0.98
C GLU A 111 4.50 -13.13 -1.31
N ARG A 112 3.25 -13.25 -1.78
CA ARG A 112 2.40 -12.09 -2.08
C ARG A 112 2.09 -11.28 -0.83
N ILE A 113 1.72 -11.96 0.27
CA ILE A 113 1.51 -11.31 1.58
C ILE A 113 2.76 -10.54 1.99
N LEU A 114 3.94 -11.19 1.97
CA LEU A 114 5.19 -10.57 2.38
C LEU A 114 5.59 -9.40 1.49
N THR A 115 5.41 -9.52 0.18
CA THR A 115 5.71 -8.45 -0.78
C THR A 115 4.79 -7.24 -0.56
N ALA A 116 3.49 -7.49 -0.38
CA ALA A 116 2.51 -6.44 -0.09
C ALA A 116 2.81 -5.77 1.26
N TYR A 117 3.13 -6.55 2.30
CA TYR A 117 3.57 -6.06 3.60
C TYR A 117 4.80 -5.16 3.48
N CYS A 118 5.87 -5.63 2.83
CA CYS A 118 7.09 -4.83 2.67
C CYS A 118 6.85 -3.51 1.94
N GLY A 119 6.03 -3.53 0.88
CA GLY A 119 5.65 -2.33 0.15
C GLY A 119 4.87 -1.35 1.03
N GLU A 120 3.86 -1.85 1.75
CA GLU A 120 3.00 -1.02 2.59
C GLU A 120 3.74 -0.51 3.83
N ALA A 121 4.52 -1.35 4.52
CA ALA A 121 5.34 -0.94 5.65
C ALA A 121 6.34 0.16 5.26
N LYS A 122 6.95 0.08 4.08
CA LYS A 122 7.80 1.17 3.56
C LYS A 122 7.00 2.44 3.30
N ARG A 123 5.81 2.33 2.69
CA ARG A 123 4.88 3.46 2.47
C ARG A 123 4.43 4.10 3.79
N LEU A 124 4.17 3.28 4.81
CA LEU A 124 3.80 3.72 6.15
C LEU A 124 5.01 4.25 6.93
N ARG A 125 6.25 3.84 6.62
CA ARG A 125 7.46 4.41 7.22
C ARG A 125 7.87 5.74 6.58
N THR A 126 7.65 5.91 5.27
CA THR A 126 7.73 7.22 4.62
C THR A 126 6.58 8.14 5.03
N LYS A 127 5.58 7.61 5.76
CA LYS A 127 4.60 8.40 6.51
C LYS A 127 5.35 9.13 7.64
N ARG A 128 5.73 10.38 7.37
CA ARG A 128 6.41 11.30 8.29
C ARG A 128 5.73 11.24 9.67
N LYS A 129 6.49 11.11 10.77
CA LYS A 129 6.04 11.59 12.10
C LYS A 129 5.78 13.09 11.95
N GLY A 130 4.54 13.45 11.62
CA GLY A 130 4.18 14.73 10.99
C GLY A 130 4.43 15.93 11.90
N GLY A 131 5.11 16.93 11.33
CA GLY A 131 5.01 18.33 11.76
C GLY A 131 4.54 19.16 10.56
N PRO A 132 4.31 20.47 10.73
CA PRO A 132 3.89 21.34 9.63
C PRO A 132 4.87 21.28 8.44
N PHE A 133 4.36 21.46 7.23
CA PHE A 133 5.17 21.75 6.04
C PHE A 133 5.59 23.22 6.03
N TYR A 134 6.80 23.49 5.56
CA TYR A 134 7.32 24.85 5.41
C TYR A 134 7.20 25.36 3.98
N SER A 135 7.02 24.46 3.01
CA SER A 135 6.89 24.83 1.59
C SER A 135 6.03 23.86 0.79
N VAL A 136 5.47 24.32 -0.33
CA VAL A 136 4.80 23.45 -1.32
C VAL A 136 5.78 22.47 -1.96
N SER A 137 7.08 22.80 -2.02
CA SER A 137 8.11 21.90 -2.55
C SER A 137 8.24 20.63 -1.70
N GLU A 138 8.17 20.76 -0.37
CA GLU A 138 8.14 19.62 0.55
C GLU A 138 6.90 18.76 0.32
N ILE A 139 5.73 19.38 0.18
CA ILE A 139 4.47 18.68 -0.11
C ILE A 139 4.59 17.93 -1.43
N LYS A 140 5.13 18.56 -2.48
CA LYS A 140 5.34 17.93 -3.79
C LYS A 140 6.26 16.72 -3.70
N ALA A 141 7.42 16.89 -3.06
CA ALA A 141 8.40 15.81 -2.93
C ALA A 141 7.79 14.61 -2.19
N LEU A 142 7.00 14.86 -1.14
CA LEU A 142 6.35 13.81 -0.36
C LEU A 142 5.16 13.18 -1.11
N ASN A 143 4.36 13.97 -1.83
CA ASN A 143 3.28 13.49 -2.70
C ASN A 143 3.84 12.52 -3.76
N GLU A 144 4.94 12.91 -4.42
CA GLU A 144 5.63 12.10 -5.44
C GLU A 144 6.26 10.84 -4.84
N ALA A 145 6.97 10.97 -3.71
CA ALA A 145 7.59 9.83 -3.02
C ALA A 145 6.55 8.78 -2.58
N ASN A 146 5.32 9.20 -2.29
CA ASN A 146 4.21 8.31 -1.93
C ASN A 146 3.39 7.84 -3.14
N GLY A 147 3.89 8.02 -4.36
CA GLY A 147 3.25 7.54 -5.59
C GLY A 147 1.98 8.29 -5.95
N GLN A 148 1.77 9.50 -5.43
CA GLN A 148 0.62 10.33 -5.77
C GLN A 148 0.95 11.29 -6.92
N TYR A 149 -0.09 11.69 -7.65
CA TYR A 149 0.07 12.36 -8.94
C TYR A 149 -0.47 13.80 -8.96
N TRP A 150 -0.80 14.40 -7.81
CA TRP A 150 -1.45 15.72 -7.78
C TRP A 150 -0.58 16.80 -8.44
N PHE A 151 0.73 16.76 -8.18
CA PHE A 151 1.70 17.69 -8.75
C PHE A 151 2.32 17.21 -10.08
N SER A 152 1.89 16.06 -10.60
CA SER A 152 2.47 15.51 -11.84
C SER A 152 2.20 16.44 -13.04
N PRO A 153 3.10 16.48 -14.03
CA PRO A 153 2.89 17.29 -15.24
C PRO A 153 1.56 16.98 -15.94
N ASP A 154 1.16 15.72 -15.99
CA ASP A 154 -0.06 15.28 -16.68
C ASP A 154 -1.32 15.76 -15.96
N THR A 155 -1.41 15.55 -14.64
CA THR A 155 -2.54 16.06 -13.82
C THR A 155 -2.65 17.58 -13.95
N ARG A 156 -1.52 18.29 -13.86
CA ARG A 156 -1.49 19.76 -14.00
C ARG A 156 -1.93 20.22 -15.37
N ARG A 157 -1.53 19.51 -16.44
CA ARG A 157 -1.94 19.83 -17.81
C ARG A 157 -3.44 19.59 -17.99
N PHE A 158 -3.95 18.45 -17.52
CA PHE A 158 -5.35 18.08 -17.65
C PHE A 158 -6.29 19.08 -16.97
N PHE A 159 -5.99 19.47 -15.73
CA PHE A 159 -6.80 20.42 -14.96
C PHE A 159 -6.40 21.90 -15.18
N ALA A 160 -5.36 22.14 -15.98
CA ALA A 160 -4.72 23.45 -16.14
C ALA A 160 -4.39 24.13 -14.79
N SER A 161 -3.97 23.34 -13.81
CA SER A 161 -3.79 23.76 -12.41
C SER A 161 -2.59 24.67 -12.21
N ARG A 162 -2.78 25.68 -11.36
CA ARG A 162 -1.73 26.51 -10.78
C ARG A 162 -1.86 26.45 -9.26
N TYR A 163 -0.76 26.55 -8.53
CA TYR A 163 -0.77 26.60 -7.06
C TYR A 163 0.12 27.73 -6.58
N GLY A 164 -0.29 28.39 -5.49
CA GLY A 164 0.55 29.36 -4.80
C GLY A 164 1.66 28.65 -4.02
N GLU A 165 2.74 29.37 -3.70
CA GLU A 165 3.89 28.82 -2.94
C GLU A 165 3.70 28.89 -1.42
N THR A 166 2.75 29.71 -0.96
CA THR A 166 2.49 29.94 0.46
C THR A 166 1.73 28.77 1.09
N ILE A 167 2.25 28.28 2.22
CA ILE A 167 1.57 27.34 3.11
C ILE A 167 0.96 28.10 4.29
N TYR A 168 -0.29 27.77 4.62
CA TYR A 168 -1.03 28.31 5.76
C TYR A 168 -1.15 27.23 6.83
N GLY A 169 -0.75 27.54 8.07
CA GLY A 169 -0.78 26.60 9.21
C GLY A 169 0.08 25.36 9.06
N GLY A 170 0.95 25.30 8.05
CA GLY A 170 1.74 24.12 7.74
C GLY A 170 1.02 23.01 6.97
N TRP A 171 -0.26 23.19 6.63
CA TRP A 171 -1.09 22.12 6.05
C TRP A 171 -1.89 22.56 4.83
N PHE A 172 -2.18 23.86 4.70
CA PHE A 172 -3.09 24.36 3.67
C PHE A 172 -2.35 25.16 2.61
N PHE A 173 -2.77 25.04 1.35
CA PHE A 173 -2.33 25.91 0.27
C PHE A 173 -3.49 26.17 -0.69
N VAL A 174 -3.34 27.19 -1.55
CA VAL A 174 -4.38 27.57 -2.52
C VAL A 174 -3.96 27.15 -3.92
N SER A 175 -4.83 26.40 -4.60
CA SER A 175 -4.73 26.12 -6.03
C SER A 175 -5.74 26.93 -6.83
N SER A 176 -5.53 27.00 -8.15
CA SER A 176 -6.50 27.52 -9.10
C SER A 176 -6.56 26.65 -10.35
N GLU A 177 -7.76 26.24 -10.71
CA GLU A 177 -8.07 25.43 -11.88
C GLU A 177 -8.98 26.21 -12.84
N LYS A 178 -9.22 25.68 -14.05
CA LYS A 178 -10.32 26.18 -14.89
C LYS A 178 -11.66 25.68 -14.33
N ALA A 179 -12.71 26.48 -14.42
CA ALA A 179 -14.06 26.08 -14.00
C ALA A 179 -14.55 24.86 -14.80
N CYS A 180 -14.34 24.84 -16.11
CA CYS A 180 -14.60 23.68 -16.97
C CYS A 180 -13.80 23.78 -18.29
N PHE A 181 -14.01 22.84 -19.21
CA PHE A 181 -13.31 22.84 -20.51
C PHE A 181 -13.60 24.08 -21.38
N ASN A 182 -14.84 24.58 -21.31
CA ASN A 182 -15.33 25.69 -22.14
C ASN A 182 -15.31 27.04 -21.40
N ASP A 183 -15.09 27.04 -20.08
CA ASP A 183 -15.02 28.23 -19.26
C ASP A 183 -13.60 28.43 -18.71
N HIS A 184 -12.96 29.50 -19.18
CA HIS A 184 -11.61 29.86 -18.79
C HIS A 184 -11.53 30.63 -17.46
N THR A 185 -12.68 30.88 -16.83
CA THR A 185 -12.78 31.46 -15.49
C THR A 185 -12.01 30.59 -14.50
N ARG A 186 -11.25 31.25 -13.63
CA ARG A 186 -10.44 30.58 -12.62
C ARG A 186 -11.24 30.39 -11.35
N VAL A 187 -11.27 29.15 -10.88
CA VAL A 187 -11.81 28.80 -9.56
C VAL A 187 -10.63 28.55 -8.64
N TYR A 188 -10.71 29.07 -7.42
CA TYR A 188 -9.66 28.94 -6.42
C TYR A 188 -10.08 27.93 -5.36
N THR A 189 -9.22 26.97 -5.06
CA THR A 189 -9.56 25.87 -4.18
C THR A 189 -8.60 25.84 -3.00
N VAL A 190 -9.12 25.73 -1.78
CA VAL A 190 -8.29 25.43 -0.62
C VAL A 190 -7.96 23.95 -0.62
N ARG A 191 -6.66 23.64 -0.58
CA ARG A 191 -6.13 22.28 -0.57
C ARG A 191 -5.50 22.05 0.80
N GLN A 192 -5.78 20.90 1.38
CA GLN A 192 -5.08 20.45 2.59
C GLN A 192 -4.17 19.30 2.22
N ALA A 193 -2.89 19.44 2.55
CA ALA A 193 -1.95 18.34 2.56
C ALA A 193 -2.02 17.68 3.93
N ASP A 194 -2.14 16.36 3.98
CA ASP A 194 -1.93 15.60 5.21
C ASP A 194 -0.42 15.38 5.47
N ALA A 195 -0.08 14.71 6.58
CA ALA A 195 1.30 14.37 6.93
C ALA A 195 2.03 13.51 5.88
N TYR A 196 1.33 12.99 4.87
CA TYR A 196 1.83 12.13 3.79
C TYR A 196 1.88 12.87 2.46
N GLY A 197 1.62 14.18 2.47
CA GLY A 197 1.53 14.98 1.26
C GLY A 197 0.32 14.61 0.40
N SER A 198 -0.65 13.85 0.93
CA SER A 198 -1.90 13.59 0.23
C SER A 198 -2.79 14.81 0.26
N ILE A 199 -3.41 15.12 -0.88
CA ILE A 199 -4.14 16.36 -1.07
C ILE A 199 -5.64 16.09 -1.02
N THR A 200 -6.31 16.64 -0.02
CA THR A 200 -7.78 16.71 0.01
C THR A 200 -8.26 18.02 -0.60
N THR A 201 -9.48 17.96 -1.15
CA THR A 201 -10.12 19.10 -1.81
C THR A 201 -11.11 19.73 -0.85
N GLY A 202 -10.86 20.98 -0.46
CA GLY A 202 -11.82 21.78 0.28
C GLY A 202 -12.74 22.58 -0.63
N ASP A 203 -13.32 23.63 -0.07
CA ASP A 203 -14.25 24.51 -0.77
C ASP A 203 -13.59 25.28 -1.92
N GLN A 204 -14.45 25.62 -2.88
CA GLN A 204 -14.12 26.44 -4.04
C GLN A 204 -14.58 27.88 -3.84
N PHE A 205 -13.75 28.82 -4.29
CA PHE A 205 -13.94 30.24 -4.11
C PHE A 205 -13.82 30.97 -5.44
N PRO A 206 -14.65 32.02 -5.67
CA PRO A 206 -14.63 32.79 -6.91
C PRO A 206 -13.39 33.71 -7.02
N THR A 207 -12.69 33.95 -5.91
CA THR A 207 -11.52 34.84 -5.89
C THR A 207 -10.40 34.27 -5.03
N ARG A 208 -9.15 34.58 -5.42
CA ARG A 208 -7.96 34.20 -4.67
C ARG A 208 -7.99 34.70 -3.22
N ALA A 209 -8.43 35.95 -3.01
CA ALA A 209 -8.47 36.56 -1.69
C ALA A 209 -9.40 35.79 -0.73
N ARG A 210 -10.56 35.34 -1.21
CA ARG A 210 -11.49 34.50 -0.42
C ARG A 210 -10.90 33.14 -0.10
N ALA A 211 -10.27 32.48 -1.07
CA ALA A 211 -9.58 31.20 -0.82
C ALA A 211 -8.45 31.35 0.20
N ILE A 212 -7.66 32.43 0.14
CA ILE A 212 -6.60 32.70 1.12
C ILE A 212 -7.18 32.92 2.53
N ALA A 213 -8.26 33.71 2.64
CA ALA A 213 -8.93 33.92 3.93
C ALA A 213 -9.44 32.60 4.51
N ALA A 214 -10.07 31.76 3.69
CA ALA A 214 -10.52 30.44 4.10
C ALA A 214 -9.36 29.50 4.50
N ALA A 215 -8.24 29.53 3.77
CA ALA A 215 -7.05 28.73 4.13
C ALA A 215 -6.44 29.16 5.47
N LYS A 216 -6.43 30.47 5.78
CA LYS A 216 -6.01 30.97 7.09
C LYS A 216 -6.96 30.54 8.20
N TYR A 217 -8.26 30.68 7.98
CA TYR A 217 -9.28 30.25 8.93
C TYR A 217 -9.18 28.74 9.23
N ALA A 218 -9.01 27.91 8.18
CA ALA A 218 -8.82 26.46 8.35
C ALA A 218 -7.53 26.12 9.12
N ALA A 219 -6.46 26.88 8.89
CA ALA A 219 -5.20 26.74 9.63
C ALA A 219 -5.35 27.07 11.13
N GLU A 220 -6.07 28.15 11.45
CA GLU A 220 -6.36 28.54 12.84
C GLU A 220 -7.21 27.48 13.53
N ALA A 221 -8.31 27.03 12.90
CA ALA A 221 -9.17 25.99 13.45
C ALA A 221 -8.45 24.65 13.69
N LEU A 222 -7.52 24.26 12.81
CA LEU A 222 -6.72 23.05 13.00
C LEU A 222 -5.74 23.19 14.19
N THR A 223 -5.20 24.39 14.39
CA THR A 223 -4.31 24.66 15.53
C THR A 223 -5.08 24.57 16.85
N GLU A 224 -6.29 25.11 16.92
CA GLU A 224 -7.16 25.01 18.09
C GLU A 224 -7.61 23.57 18.38
N ALA A 225 -7.80 22.75 17.35
CA ALA A 225 -8.20 21.35 17.53
C ALA A 225 -7.06 20.43 17.98
N THR A 226 -5.80 20.86 17.84
CA THR A 226 -4.61 20.05 18.10
C THR A 226 -3.76 20.51 19.29
N GLY A 227 -4.04 21.70 19.82
CA GLY A 227 -3.45 22.24 21.06
C GLY A 227 -4.31 22.00 22.28
#